data_AF-A0A3D1TX15-F1
#
_entry.id   AF-A0A3D1TX15-F1
#
_cell.length_a   1.000
_cell.length_b   1.000
_cell.length_c   1.000
_cell.angle_alpha   90.00
_cell.angle_beta   90.00
_cell.angle_gamma   90.00
#
_symmetry.space_group_name_H-M   'P 1'
#
loop_
_entity.id
_entity.type
_entity.pdbx_description
1 polymer ?
#
loop_
_entity_poly.entity_id
_entity_poly.type
_entity_poly.pdbx_seq_one_letter_code
_entity_poly.pdbx_strand_id
1 'polypeptide(L)'
;MNADYLVPGCFPCDQQAAISLPPREDVVHTDHWRVAHAFNSTLPGWLVLLPTRHVASFTELTPEAADELGGLVRRLGTAPEAVTGCVKTYLMQFSEAEGFSHLHLHLVPRLPNHPEDARGPRVFAYMTDDQAEWLPAMERDTIALSVRAALA
;
A
#
# COMPACT_ATOMS: atom_id res chain seq x y z
N MET A 1 7.33 17.29 9.23
CA MET A 1 6.49 16.26 9.86
C MET A 1 6.91 16.15 11.31
N ASN A 2 5.98 16.17 12.27
CA ASN A 2 6.33 16.05 13.68
C ASN A 2 6.59 14.57 14.01
N ALA A 3 7.82 14.23 14.42
CA ALA A 3 8.24 12.85 14.69
C ALA A 3 7.58 12.25 15.95
N ASP A 4 6.94 13.10 16.77
CA ASP A 4 6.29 12.74 18.04
C ASP A 4 5.18 11.68 17.91
N TYR A 5 4.69 11.41 16.70
CA TYR A 5 3.62 10.44 16.44
C TYR A 5 4.10 9.11 15.83
N LEU A 6 5.42 8.89 15.75
CA LEU A 6 6.01 7.68 15.20
C LEU A 6 6.54 6.78 16.32
N VAL A 7 6.41 5.46 16.12
CA VAL A 7 6.89 4.45 17.07
C VAL A 7 8.10 3.73 16.47
N PRO A 8 9.31 3.88 17.04
CA PRO A 8 10.50 3.17 16.55
C PRO A 8 10.32 1.65 16.57
N GLY A 9 10.79 0.96 15.53
CA GLY A 9 10.68 -0.50 15.39
C GLY A 9 9.35 -0.97 14.81
N CYS A 10 8.40 -0.05 14.56
CA CYS A 10 7.26 -0.31 13.71
C CYS A 10 7.66 -0.04 12.26
N PHE A 11 7.61 -1.05 11.39
CA PHE A 11 8.14 -0.94 10.02
C PHE A 11 7.56 0.27 9.24
N PRO A 12 6.23 0.49 9.20
CA PRO A 12 5.66 1.70 8.60
C PRO A 12 6.19 3.03 9.15
N CYS A 13 6.40 3.11 10.47
CA CYS A 13 6.91 4.30 11.13
C CYS A 13 8.39 4.55 10.81
N ASP A 14 9.20 3.48 10.77
CA ASP A 14 10.61 3.58 10.42
C ASP A 14 10.78 4.06 8.96
N GLN A 15 9.93 3.59 8.04
CA GLN A 15 9.89 4.12 6.67
C GLN A 15 9.42 5.58 6.65
N GLN A 16 8.38 5.94 7.42
CA GLN A 16 7.88 7.31 7.48
C GLN A 16 8.92 8.31 8.04
N ALA A 17 9.80 7.86 8.94
CA ALA A 17 10.88 8.65 9.52
C ALA A 17 12.12 8.78 8.60
N ALA A 18 12.19 8.02 7.51
CA ALA A 18 13.34 8.01 6.62
C ALA A 18 13.51 9.37 5.90
N ILE A 19 14.77 9.81 5.77
CA ILE A 19 15.12 11.07 5.09
C ILE A 19 14.73 11.03 3.61
N SER A 20 14.82 9.85 2.99
CA SER A 20 14.53 9.62 1.59
C SER A 20 13.98 8.23 1.39
N LEU A 21 12.90 8.12 0.61
CA LEU A 21 12.28 6.84 0.26
C LEU A 21 12.50 6.51 -1.21
N PRO A 22 12.73 5.24 -1.58
CA PRO A 22 12.67 4.81 -2.97
C PRO A 22 11.23 4.94 -3.50
N PRO A 23 11.03 5.02 -4.83
CA PRO A 23 9.70 5.17 -5.41
C PRO A 23 8.68 4.14 -4.91
N ARG A 24 9.06 2.87 -4.76
CA ARG A 24 8.18 1.81 -4.23
C ARG A 24 7.70 2.03 -2.79
N GLU A 25 8.37 2.83 -1.98
CA GLU A 25 7.94 3.15 -0.60
C GLU A 25 7.18 4.48 -0.51
N ASP A 26 7.12 5.24 -1.61
CA ASP A 26 6.52 6.58 -1.66
C ASP A 26 5.76 6.78 -2.98
N VAL A 27 4.87 5.87 -3.33
CA VAL A 27 4.09 5.92 -4.59
C VAL A 27 3.33 7.24 -4.68
N VAL A 28 2.61 7.57 -3.61
CA VAL A 28 1.89 8.84 -3.38
C VAL A 28 2.07 9.20 -1.90
N HIS A 29 2.26 10.48 -1.63
CA HIS A 29 2.29 11.03 -0.28
C HIS A 29 1.34 12.23 -0.21
N THR A 30 0.50 12.25 0.82
CA THR A 30 -0.46 13.30 1.12
C THR A 30 -0.22 13.85 2.52
N ASP A 31 -1.08 14.74 3.02
CA ASP A 31 -0.94 15.24 4.39
C ASP A 31 -1.16 14.13 5.43
N HIS A 32 -2.04 13.16 5.15
CA HIS A 32 -2.42 12.12 6.12
C HIS A 32 -2.04 10.69 5.74
N TRP A 33 -1.72 10.43 4.47
CA TRP A 33 -1.43 9.08 3.96
C TRP A 33 -0.16 9.02 3.12
N ARG A 34 0.63 7.97 3.33
CA ARG A 34 1.68 7.48 2.44
C ARG A 34 1.21 6.18 1.78
N VAL A 35 1.58 6.00 0.51
CA VAL A 35 1.27 4.79 -0.25
C VAL A 35 2.56 4.11 -0.67
N ALA A 36 2.68 2.82 -0.39
CA ALA A 36 3.81 2.00 -0.81
C ALA A 36 3.32 0.83 -1.70
N HIS A 37 4.24 0.21 -2.41
CA HIS A 37 4.04 -1.09 -3.04
C HIS A 37 4.41 -2.18 -2.02
N ALA A 38 3.56 -3.20 -1.85
CA ALA A 38 3.85 -4.31 -0.95
C ALA A 38 5.19 -4.97 -1.32
N PHE A 39 6.06 -5.17 -0.33
CA PHE A 39 7.42 -5.64 -0.59
C PHE A 39 7.53 -7.15 -0.76
N ASN A 40 6.63 -7.89 -0.10
CA ASN A 40 6.58 -9.35 -0.08
C ASN A 40 5.53 -9.94 -1.02
N SER A 41 5.13 -9.18 -2.05
CA SER A 41 4.15 -9.64 -3.02
C SER A 41 4.79 -10.12 -4.31
N THR A 42 4.19 -11.16 -4.90
CA THR A 42 4.45 -11.65 -6.26
C THR A 42 3.50 -11.03 -7.29
N LEU A 43 2.55 -10.18 -6.86
CA LEU A 43 1.54 -9.54 -7.72
C LEU A 43 1.86 -8.07 -7.99
N PRO A 44 2.10 -7.68 -9.26
CA PRO A 44 2.35 -6.29 -9.63
C PRO A 44 1.20 -5.37 -9.30
N GLY A 45 1.50 -4.20 -8.74
CA GLY A 45 0.52 -3.16 -8.43
C GLY A 45 -0.21 -3.37 -7.10
N TRP A 46 0.23 -4.29 -6.24
CA TRP A 46 -0.30 -4.40 -4.88
C TRP A 46 0.16 -3.19 -4.06
N LEU A 47 -0.77 -2.28 -3.76
CA LEU A 47 -0.50 -1.08 -2.99
C LEU A 47 -0.91 -1.25 -1.51
N VAL A 48 -0.22 -0.53 -0.64
CA VAL A 48 -0.48 -0.45 0.79
C VAL A 48 -0.61 1.02 1.18
N LEU A 49 -1.78 1.42 1.69
CA LEU A 49 -2.03 2.77 2.19
C LEU A 49 -1.77 2.79 3.70
N LEU A 50 -0.97 3.76 4.14
CA LEU A 50 -0.41 3.85 5.49
C LEU A 50 -0.64 5.27 6.01
N PRO A 51 -1.30 5.46 7.16
CA PRO A 51 -1.35 6.77 7.80
C PRO A 51 0.06 7.31 8.07
N THR A 52 0.25 8.62 7.95
CA THR A 52 1.54 9.27 8.24
C THR A 52 1.84 9.35 9.75
N ARG A 53 0.86 9.01 10.60
CA ARG A 53 0.97 8.89 12.06
C ARG A 53 0.80 7.44 12.48
N HIS A 54 1.42 7.05 13.60
CA HIS A 54 1.14 5.74 14.18
C HIS A 54 -0.27 5.70 14.77
N VAL A 55 -1.13 4.89 14.17
CA VAL A 55 -2.45 4.51 14.70
C VAL A 55 -2.63 3.02 14.47
N ALA A 56 -3.32 2.33 15.37
CA ALA A 56 -3.58 0.89 15.24
C ALA A 56 -4.94 0.59 14.59
N SER A 57 -5.86 1.56 14.61
CA SER A 57 -7.23 1.37 14.15
C SER A 57 -7.80 2.62 13.46
N PHE A 58 -8.88 2.41 12.69
CA PHE A 58 -9.64 3.50 12.07
C PHE A 58 -10.18 4.53 13.07
N THR A 59 -10.47 4.11 14.30
CA THR A 59 -11.05 4.98 15.33
C THR A 59 -10.05 5.99 15.90
N GLU A 60 -8.75 5.79 15.65
CA GLU A 60 -7.67 6.68 16.08
C GLU A 60 -7.25 7.68 14.99
N LEU A 61 -7.80 7.54 13.77
CA LEU A 61 -7.58 8.52 12.72
C LEU A 61 -8.16 9.87 13.13
N THR A 62 -7.48 10.95 12.71
CA THR A 62 -8.12 12.27 12.76
C THR A 62 -9.26 12.31 11.74
N PRO A 63 -10.28 13.17 11.95
CA PRO A 63 -11.37 13.32 10.99
C PRO A 63 -10.86 13.62 9.57
N GLU A 64 -9.83 14.46 9.43
CA GLU A 64 -9.25 14.85 8.15
C GLU A 64 -8.58 13.65 7.44
N ALA A 65 -7.87 12.80 8.21
CA ALA A 65 -7.28 11.59 7.67
C ALA A 65 -8.34 10.58 7.20
N ALA A 66 -9.43 10.44 7.96
CA ALA A 66 -10.55 9.58 7.59
C ALA A 66 -11.29 10.09 6.33
N ASP A 67 -11.54 11.40 6.24
CA ASP A 67 -12.21 12.03 5.10
C ASP A 67 -11.36 11.95 3.81
N GLU A 68 -10.04 12.10 3.92
CA GLU A 68 -9.13 12.00 2.77
C GLU A 68 -9.15 10.60 2.12
N LEU A 69 -9.31 9.54 2.92
CA LEU A 69 -9.13 8.16 2.47
C LEU A 69 -10.03 7.79 1.29
N GLY A 70 -11.30 8.18 1.32
CA GLY A 70 -12.25 7.82 0.26
C GLY A 70 -11.84 8.39 -1.11
N GLY A 71 -11.39 9.64 -1.14
CA GLY A 71 -10.86 10.29 -2.35
C GLY A 71 -9.56 9.66 -2.81
N LEU A 72 -8.67 9.32 -1.87
CA LEU A 72 -7.40 8.66 -2.15
C LEU A 72 -7.60 7.27 -2.76
N VAL A 73 -8.46 6.43 -2.17
CA VAL A 73 -8.80 5.09 -2.69
C VAL A 73 -9.40 5.18 -4.09
N ARG A 74 -10.30 6.14 -4.34
CA ARG A 74 -10.87 6.34 -5.69
C ARG A 74 -9.79 6.67 -6.72
N ARG A 75 -8.90 7.62 -6.41
CA ARG A 75 -7.80 8.02 -7.30
C ARG A 75 -6.83 6.87 -7.54
N LEU A 76 -6.41 6.19 -6.48
CA LEU A 76 -5.54 5.02 -6.57
C LEU A 76 -6.23 3.82 -7.21
N GLY A 77 -7.56 3.76 -7.28
CA GLY A 77 -8.27 2.69 -7.98
C GLY A 77 -8.18 2.82 -9.51
N THR A 78 -8.06 4.05 -10.03
CA THR A 78 -8.01 4.29 -11.49
C THR A 78 -6.63 4.07 -12.09
N ALA A 79 -5.56 4.27 -11.33
CA ALA A 79 -4.19 4.13 -11.84
C ALA A 79 -3.75 2.67 -12.10
N PRO A 80 -4.02 1.68 -11.23
CA PRO A 80 -3.70 0.28 -11.47
C PRO A 80 -4.44 -0.31 -12.66
N GLU A 81 -5.62 0.19 -13.03
CA GLU A 81 -6.26 -0.22 -14.28
C GLU A 81 -5.39 0.16 -15.48
N ALA A 82 -4.87 1.39 -15.51
CA ALA A 82 -3.97 1.84 -16.58
C ALA A 82 -2.61 1.13 -16.57
N VAL A 83 -2.09 0.78 -15.38
CA VAL A 83 -0.75 0.19 -15.22
C VAL A 83 -0.74 -1.33 -15.35
N THR A 84 -1.79 -2.01 -14.89
CA THR A 84 -1.86 -3.49 -14.80
C THR A 84 -2.95 -4.10 -15.67
N GLY A 85 -3.88 -3.29 -16.20
CA GLY A 85 -5.07 -3.80 -16.88
C GLY A 85 -6.08 -4.47 -15.95
N CYS A 86 -6.04 -4.18 -14.64
CA CYS A 86 -6.97 -4.79 -13.69
C CYS A 86 -8.41 -4.39 -13.95
N VAL A 87 -9.35 -5.29 -13.67
CA VAL A 87 -10.80 -5.05 -13.88
C VAL A 87 -11.52 -4.56 -12.62
N LYS A 88 -10.84 -4.60 -11.47
CA LYS A 88 -11.30 -4.07 -10.17
C LYS A 88 -10.12 -4.06 -9.19
N THR A 89 -10.31 -3.36 -8.07
CA THR A 89 -9.43 -3.43 -6.90
C THR A 89 -10.17 -4.03 -5.71
N TYR A 90 -9.45 -4.79 -4.87
CA TYR A 90 -9.90 -5.14 -3.52
C TYR A 90 -9.35 -4.13 -2.52
N LEU A 91 -10.15 -3.75 -1.52
CA LEU A 91 -9.71 -2.96 -0.38
C LEU A 91 -9.90 -3.79 0.88
N MET A 92 -8.84 -4.00 1.66
CA MET A 92 -8.85 -4.89 2.83
C MET A 92 -7.97 -4.34 3.93
N GLN A 93 -8.35 -4.56 5.19
CA GLN A 93 -7.57 -4.17 6.36
C GLN A 93 -7.62 -5.33 7.36
N PHE A 94 -6.43 -5.68 7.88
CA PHE A 94 -6.27 -6.68 8.94
C PHE A 94 -5.36 -6.06 10.01
N SER A 95 -4.13 -5.70 9.62
CA SER A 95 -3.17 -4.96 10.45
C SER A 95 -2.81 -5.65 11.79
N GLU A 96 -2.70 -6.98 11.78
CA GLU A 96 -2.45 -7.78 12.99
C GLU A 96 -1.07 -8.46 13.00
N ALA A 97 -0.30 -8.41 11.90
CA ALA A 97 1.00 -9.06 11.83
C ALA A 97 2.01 -8.38 12.78
N GLU A 98 2.85 -9.20 13.43
CA GLU A 98 3.89 -8.70 14.34
C GLU A 98 4.82 -7.71 13.63
N GLY A 99 5.06 -6.55 14.23
CA GLY A 99 5.82 -5.44 13.61
C GLY A 99 5.02 -4.58 12.61
N PHE A 100 3.79 -4.96 12.29
CA PHE A 100 2.88 -4.28 11.36
C PHE A 100 1.52 -3.93 11.98
N SER A 101 1.44 -3.76 13.30
CA SER A 101 0.23 -3.33 14.00
C SER A 101 -0.20 -1.89 13.68
N HIS A 102 0.64 -1.12 12.99
CA HIS A 102 0.27 0.16 12.40
C HIS A 102 -0.78 -0.07 11.30
N LEU A 103 -1.87 0.67 11.36
CA LEU A 103 -3.00 0.60 10.44
C LEU A 103 -2.51 0.65 8.99
N HIS A 104 -2.84 -0.38 8.22
CA HIS A 104 -2.51 -0.40 6.80
C HIS A 104 -3.62 -1.06 6.00
N LEU A 105 -3.91 -0.48 4.85
CA LEU A 105 -4.93 -0.98 3.94
C LEU A 105 -4.28 -1.53 2.69
N HIS A 106 -4.64 -2.74 2.33
CA HIS A 106 -4.26 -3.34 1.05
C HIS A 106 -5.22 -2.87 -0.03
N LEU A 107 -4.69 -2.25 -1.09
CA LEU A 107 -5.41 -1.98 -2.32
C LEU A 107 -4.83 -2.87 -3.42
N VAL A 108 -5.57 -3.90 -3.80
CA VAL A 108 -5.03 -5.04 -4.57
C VAL A 108 -5.68 -5.13 -5.95
N PRO A 109 -4.90 -5.13 -7.04
CA PRO A 109 -5.44 -5.24 -8.38
C PRO A 109 -5.94 -6.67 -8.66
N ARG A 110 -7.14 -6.78 -9.24
CA ARG A 110 -7.69 -8.05 -9.75
C ARG A 110 -7.65 -8.03 -11.27
N LEU A 111 -6.71 -8.79 -11.84
CA LEU A 111 -6.52 -8.95 -13.28
C LEU A 111 -7.71 -9.68 -13.97
N PRO A 112 -7.94 -9.51 -15.28
CA PRO A 112 -9.02 -10.20 -15.99
C PRO A 112 -8.98 -11.73 -15.81
N ASN A 113 -7.79 -12.31 -15.91
CA ASN A 113 -7.53 -13.75 -15.87
C ASN A 113 -7.06 -14.24 -14.49
N HIS A 114 -7.38 -13.50 -13.42
CA HIS A 114 -6.99 -13.87 -12.06
C HIS A 114 -7.57 -15.27 -11.70
N PRO A 115 -6.74 -16.23 -11.24
CA PRO A 115 -7.17 -17.58 -10.88
C PRO A 115 -8.31 -17.58 -9.86
N GLU A 116 -9.26 -18.50 -9.98
CA GLU A 116 -10.46 -18.49 -9.12
C GLU A 116 -10.14 -18.77 -7.65
N ASP A 117 -9.17 -19.64 -7.42
CA ASP A 117 -8.61 -19.99 -6.12
C ASP A 117 -7.77 -18.86 -5.51
N ALA A 118 -7.39 -17.84 -6.29
CA ALA A 118 -6.70 -16.64 -5.79
C ALA A 118 -7.60 -15.37 -5.74
N ARG A 119 -8.93 -15.50 -5.88
CA ARG A 119 -9.88 -14.37 -5.79
C ARG A 119 -10.36 -14.09 -4.36
N GLY A 120 -10.80 -12.85 -4.13
CA GLY A 120 -11.33 -12.40 -2.84
C GLY A 120 -10.25 -12.46 -1.75
N PRO A 121 -10.57 -12.91 -0.52
CA PRO A 121 -9.59 -13.04 0.55
C PRO A 121 -8.40 -13.94 0.21
N ARG A 122 -8.54 -14.86 -0.75
CA ARG A 122 -7.45 -15.75 -1.17
C ARG A 122 -6.39 -15.07 -2.03
N VAL A 123 -6.55 -13.79 -2.36
CA VAL A 123 -5.53 -13.00 -3.08
C VAL A 123 -4.20 -12.93 -2.32
N PHE A 124 -4.20 -13.17 -1.00
CA PHE A 124 -2.97 -13.32 -0.21
C PHE A 124 -2.12 -14.54 -0.59
N ALA A 125 -2.59 -15.43 -1.46
CA ALA A 125 -1.72 -16.43 -2.09
C ALA A 125 -0.56 -15.79 -2.89
N TYR A 126 -0.66 -14.50 -3.24
CA TYR A 126 0.43 -13.72 -3.84
C TYR A 126 1.34 -13.03 -2.82
N MET A 127 1.21 -13.34 -1.52
CA MET A 127 2.14 -12.91 -0.47
C MET A 127 2.98 -14.10 -0.03
N THR A 128 4.28 -13.87 0.15
CA THR A 128 5.24 -14.92 0.48
C THR A 128 6.37 -14.36 1.34
N ASP A 129 6.84 -15.13 2.32
CA ASP A 129 8.03 -14.79 3.10
C ASP A 129 9.33 -15.18 2.39
N ASP A 130 9.24 -15.92 1.27
CA ASP A 130 10.41 -16.24 0.44
C ASP A 130 10.83 -15.01 -0.38
N GLN A 131 11.90 -14.36 0.07
CA GLN A 131 12.45 -13.17 -0.59
C GLN A 131 12.90 -13.42 -2.04
N ALA A 132 13.21 -14.67 -2.41
CA ALA A 132 13.58 -15.01 -3.78
C ALA A 132 12.40 -14.90 -4.75
N GLU A 133 11.17 -14.99 -4.25
CA GLU A 133 9.95 -14.89 -5.05
C GLU A 133 9.41 -13.46 -5.13
N TRP A 134 9.87 -12.55 -4.25
CA TRP A 134 9.39 -11.17 -4.22
C TRP A 134 9.60 -10.47 -5.57
N LEU A 135 8.65 -9.61 -5.93
CA LEU A 135 8.85 -8.73 -7.07
C LEU A 135 10.14 -7.90 -6.90
N PRO A 136 11.03 -7.91 -7.91
CA PRO A 136 12.28 -7.17 -7.85
C PRO A 136 12.07 -5.71 -7.49
N ALA A 137 12.97 -5.14 -6.68
CA ALA A 137 12.86 -3.76 -6.22
C ALA A 137 12.73 -2.76 -7.39
N MET A 138 13.49 -2.97 -8.47
CA MET A 138 13.45 -2.13 -9.68
C MET A 138 12.10 -2.21 -10.41
N GLU A 139 11.45 -3.37 -10.41
CA GLU A 139 10.12 -3.54 -11.00
C GLU A 139 9.08 -2.80 -10.15
N ARG A 140 9.12 -2.95 -8.83
CA ARG A 140 8.27 -2.20 -7.90
C ARG A 140 8.46 -0.69 -8.03
N ASP A 141 9.69 -0.21 -8.20
CA ASP A 141 9.97 1.21 -8.43
C ASP A 141 9.37 1.70 -9.76
N THR A 142 9.47 0.90 -10.82
CA THR A 142 8.89 1.22 -12.14
C THR A 142 7.36 1.31 -12.07
N ILE A 143 6.73 0.36 -11.38
CA ILE A 143 5.28 0.35 -11.14
C ILE A 143 4.87 1.58 -10.34
N ALA A 144 5.59 1.91 -9.26
CA ALA A 144 5.32 3.07 -8.42
C ALA A 144 5.35 4.38 -9.22
N LEU A 145 6.38 4.56 -10.05
CA LEU A 145 6.49 5.74 -10.91
C LEU A 145 5.36 5.80 -11.96
N SER A 146 4.98 4.66 -12.53
CA SER A 146 3.88 4.57 -13.49
C SER A 146 2.53 4.91 -12.86
N VAL A 147 2.26 4.39 -11.65
CA VAL A 147 1.07 4.74 -10.87
C VAL A 147 1.05 6.23 -10.58
N ARG A 148 2.16 6.80 -10.10
CA ARG A 148 2.28 8.24 -9.83
C ARG A 148 1.99 9.09 -11.07
N ALA A 149 2.54 8.71 -12.23
CA ALA A 149 2.33 9.42 -13.48
C ALA A 149 0.86 9.38 -13.95
N ALA A 150 0.15 8.27 -13.71
CA ALA A 150 -1.26 8.13 -14.05
C ALA A 150 -2.23 8.93 -13.14
N LEU A 151 -1.73 9.49 -12.04
CA LEU A 151 -2.52 10.27 -11.07
C LEU A 151 -2.34 11.79 -11.21
N ALA A 152 -1.41 12.23 -12.07
CA ALA A 152 -1.13 13.63 -12.39
C ALA A 152 -2.10 14.14 -13.46
#